data_AF-A0A926VIM0-F1
#
_entry.id   AF-A0A926VIM0-F1
#
_cell.length_a   1.000
_cell.length_b   1.000
_cell.length_c   1.000
_cell.angle_alpha   90.00
_cell.angle_beta   90.00
_cell.angle_gamma   90.00
#
_symmetry.space_group_name_H-M   'P 1'
#
loop_
_entity.id
_entity.type
_entity.pdbx_description
1 polymer ?
#
loop_
_entity_poly.entity_id
_entity_poly.type
_entity_poly.pdbx_seq_one_letter_code
_entity_poly.pdbx_strand_id
1 'polypeptide(L)'
;MIITTASFKGGVAKTTTAIHIAACLQTLGQTLLIDGDPNRSASRWAERGIANGKSLPFKVAGVNQSARYSKGCDHFVIDTEARAEEEDLKEIVDGCDLLVLPTTPDTLSLDALIQTVELLKALGTDKYKILLTRISPPPRREGEEARQFLSEAGFPLFKGQIREAVAFQKAGNDGVLVHQVNDRRAKIAWSDYQAIGKEIFSGK
;
A
#
# COMPACT_ATOMS: atom_id res chain seq x y z
N MET A 1 14.34 0.28 7.07
CA MET A 1 13.08 1.05 6.90
C MET A 1 11.91 0.10 6.92
N ILE A 2 10.90 0.35 7.74
CA ILE A 2 9.71 -0.48 7.90
C ILE A 2 8.49 0.36 7.50
N ILE A 3 7.82 -0.05 6.43
CA ILE A 3 6.59 0.59 5.95
C ILE A 3 5.42 -0.37 6.15
N THR A 4 4.41 0.04 6.89
CA THR A 4 3.20 -0.76 7.05
C THR A 4 2.09 -0.20 6.19
N THR A 5 1.40 -1.04 5.42
CA THR A 5 0.18 -0.68 4.72
C THR A 5 -1.01 -1.30 5.45
N ALA A 6 -1.89 -0.44 5.97
CA ALA A 6 -3.08 -0.88 6.71
C ALA A 6 -4.36 -0.24 6.16
N SER A 7 -5.46 -0.99 6.19
CA SER A 7 -6.77 -0.44 5.83
C SER A 7 -7.88 -1.11 6.63
N PHE A 8 -8.92 -0.35 6.97
CA PHE A 8 -10.06 -0.84 7.73
C PHE A 8 -11.26 -1.21 6.83
N LYS A 9 -11.04 -1.10 5.51
CA LYS A 9 -11.97 -1.49 4.45
C LYS A 9 -11.25 -2.37 3.43
N GLY A 10 -11.94 -3.40 2.96
CA GLY A 10 -11.47 -4.22 1.83
C GLY A 10 -11.64 -3.49 0.49
N GLY A 11 -10.74 -3.73 -0.46
CA GLY A 11 -10.87 -3.20 -1.83
C GLY A 11 -10.25 -1.81 -2.08
N VAL A 12 -9.57 -1.24 -1.07
CA VAL A 12 -8.88 0.07 -1.15
C VAL A 12 -7.43 -0.03 -1.65
N ALA A 13 -7.08 -1.13 -2.33
CA ALA A 13 -5.74 -1.37 -2.89
C ALA A 13 -4.58 -1.50 -1.88
N LYS A 14 -4.83 -1.96 -0.64
CA LYS A 14 -3.81 -2.25 0.39
C LYS A 14 -2.67 -3.15 -0.11
N THR A 15 -2.97 -4.41 -0.46
CA THR A 15 -1.97 -5.37 -0.96
C THR A 15 -1.28 -4.88 -2.24
N THR A 16 -2.03 -4.27 -3.16
CA THR A 16 -1.44 -3.68 -4.37
C THR A 16 -0.43 -2.61 -4.01
N THR A 17 -0.75 -1.75 -3.05
CA THR A 17 0.15 -0.71 -2.54
C THR A 17 1.39 -1.33 -1.91
N ALA A 18 1.23 -2.34 -1.06
CA ALA A 18 2.33 -3.04 -0.40
C ALA A 18 3.33 -3.63 -1.41
N ILE A 19 2.83 -4.31 -2.45
CA ILE A 19 3.65 -4.90 -3.52
C ILE A 19 4.46 -3.83 -4.28
N HIS A 20 3.83 -2.71 -4.62
CA HIS A 20 4.50 -1.69 -5.43
C HIS A 20 5.43 -0.79 -4.61
N ILE A 21 5.12 -0.55 -3.32
CA ILE A 21 6.07 0.06 -2.38
C ILE A 21 7.28 -0.84 -2.19
N ALA A 22 7.08 -2.14 -1.96
CA ALA A 22 8.19 -3.10 -1.82
C ALA A 22 9.06 -3.12 -3.08
N ALA A 23 8.48 -3.02 -4.28
CA ALA A 23 9.23 -2.88 -5.52
C ALA A 23 10.09 -1.60 -5.56
N CYS A 24 9.57 -0.48 -5.05
CA CYS A 24 10.33 0.77 -4.97
C CYS A 24 11.46 0.65 -3.94
N LEU A 25 11.19 0.09 -2.76
CA LEU A 25 12.19 -0.17 -1.72
C LEU A 25 13.31 -1.10 -2.20
N GLN A 26 12.95 -2.11 -2.99
CA GLN A 26 13.90 -3.07 -3.54
C GLN A 26 14.97 -2.44 -4.44
N THR A 27 14.71 -1.25 -4.99
CA THR A 27 15.71 -0.51 -5.79
C THR A 27 16.80 0.15 -4.94
N LEU A 28 16.57 0.30 -3.63
CA LEU A 28 17.53 0.91 -2.70
C LEU A 28 18.21 -0.10 -1.77
N GLY A 29 17.59 -1.26 -1.55
CA GLY A 29 18.12 -2.28 -0.64
C GLY A 29 17.30 -3.56 -0.65
N GLN A 30 17.84 -4.62 -0.06
CA GLN A 30 17.18 -5.92 0.06
C GLN A 30 15.86 -5.76 0.81
N THR A 31 14.74 -6.12 0.18
CA THR A 31 13.40 -5.87 0.71
C THR A 31 12.63 -7.15 0.96
N LEU A 32 11.94 -7.22 2.10
CA LEU A 32 10.99 -8.27 2.45
C LEU A 32 9.57 -7.69 2.54
N LEU A 33 8.64 -8.25 1.78
CA LEU A 33 7.20 -8.03 1.99
C LEU A 33 6.65 -9.12 2.91
N ILE A 34 6.11 -8.71 4.05
CA ILE A 34 5.47 -9.57 5.04
C ILE A 34 3.96 -9.53 4.81
N ASP A 35 3.38 -10.69 4.50
CA ASP A 35 1.95 -10.88 4.29
C ASP A 35 1.28 -11.28 5.62
N GLY A 36 0.62 -10.30 6.24
CA GLY A 36 -0.14 -10.43 7.48
C GLY A 36 -1.64 -10.56 7.27
N ASP A 37 -2.13 -10.51 6.03
CA ASP A 37 -3.54 -10.70 5.72
C ASP A 37 -3.89 -12.20 5.72
N PRO A 38 -4.91 -12.66 6.47
CA PRO A 38 -5.34 -14.07 6.44
C PRO A 38 -5.77 -14.55 5.06
N ASN A 39 -6.18 -13.62 4.17
CA ASN A 39 -6.46 -13.94 2.77
C ASN A 39 -5.20 -14.22 1.96
N ARG A 40 -4.01 -13.97 2.51
CA ARG A 40 -2.69 -14.22 1.91
C ARG A 40 -2.57 -13.65 0.51
N SER A 41 -3.12 -12.45 0.32
CA SER A 41 -3.26 -11.82 -1.00
C SER A 41 -1.90 -11.54 -1.63
N ALA A 42 -0.93 -11.06 -0.84
CA ALA A 42 0.43 -10.82 -1.32
C ALA A 42 1.16 -12.12 -1.66
N SER A 43 1.03 -13.16 -0.81
CA SER A 43 1.62 -14.48 -1.05
C SER A 43 1.09 -15.09 -2.34
N ARG A 44 -0.24 -15.09 -2.52
CA ARG A 44 -0.89 -15.62 -3.73
C ARG A 44 -0.48 -14.85 -4.98
N TRP A 45 -0.27 -13.54 -4.87
CA TRP A 45 0.27 -12.74 -5.98
C TRP A 45 1.66 -13.25 -6.40
N ALA A 46 2.57 -13.45 -5.44
CA ALA A 46 3.91 -13.96 -5.72
C ALA A 46 3.88 -15.40 -6.27
N GLU A 47 3.04 -16.27 -5.70
CA GLU A 47 2.85 -17.66 -6.14
C GLU A 47 2.37 -17.74 -7.60
N ARG A 48 1.42 -16.88 -8.01
CA ARG A 48 0.99 -16.78 -9.42
C ARG A 48 2.14 -16.40 -10.34
N GLY A 49 3.00 -15.47 -9.91
CA GLY A 49 4.17 -15.05 -10.67
C GLY A 49 5.07 -16.25 -10.95
N ILE A 50 5.39 -17.02 -9.90
CA ILE A 50 6.21 -18.24 -10.00
C ILE A 50 5.56 -19.26 -10.94
N ALA A 51 4.26 -19.51 -10.81
CA ALA A 51 3.52 -20.43 -11.68
C ALA A 51 3.57 -20.02 -13.16
N ASN A 52 3.69 -18.72 -13.44
CA ASN A 52 3.82 -18.16 -14.78
C ASN A 52 5.27 -18.03 -15.27
N GLY A 53 6.26 -18.60 -14.55
CA GLY A 53 7.69 -18.46 -14.88
C GLY A 53 8.25 -17.06 -14.68
N LYS A 54 7.59 -16.24 -13.85
CA LYS A 54 7.97 -14.87 -13.50
C LYS A 54 8.29 -14.80 -12.00
N SER A 55 8.79 -13.66 -11.54
CA SER A 55 8.98 -13.40 -10.11
C SER A 55 8.94 -11.91 -9.80
N LEU A 56 8.55 -11.59 -8.57
CA LEU A 56 8.72 -10.26 -8.00
C LEU A 56 10.21 -10.04 -7.67
N PRO A 57 10.72 -8.80 -7.73
CA PRO A 57 12.13 -8.51 -7.46
C PRO A 57 12.51 -8.62 -5.97
N PHE A 58 11.54 -8.86 -5.09
CA PHE A 58 11.69 -8.98 -3.64
C PHE A 58 11.01 -10.25 -3.13
N LYS A 59 11.36 -10.68 -1.92
CA LYS A 59 10.74 -11.85 -1.28
C LYS A 59 9.40 -11.46 -0.67
N VAL A 60 8.40 -12.34 -0.83
CA VAL A 60 7.15 -12.30 -0.05
C VAL A 60 7.17 -13.47 0.94
N ALA A 61 6.82 -13.21 2.20
CA ALA A 61 6.72 -14.22 3.25
C ALA A 61 5.51 -13.96 4.14
N GLY A 62 4.85 -15.01 4.62
CA GLY A 62 3.86 -14.86 5.68
C GLY A 62 4.52 -14.52 7.02
N VAL A 63 3.74 -13.98 7.97
CA VAL A 63 4.21 -13.57 9.31
C VAL A 63 5.07 -14.63 10.00
N ASN A 64 4.61 -15.89 10.01
CA ASN A 64 5.33 -17.00 10.67
C ASN A 64 6.69 -17.35 10.02
N GLN A 65 6.94 -16.89 8.79
CA GLN A 65 8.20 -17.11 8.09
C GLN A 65 9.07 -15.84 8.05
N SER A 66 8.57 -14.70 8.52
CA SER A 66 9.25 -13.40 8.43
C SER A 66 10.65 -13.43 9.08
N ALA A 67 10.76 -13.97 10.31
CA ALA A 67 12.03 -14.07 11.03
C ALA A 67 13.09 -14.90 10.29
N ARG A 68 12.68 -15.91 9.52
CA ARG A 68 13.60 -16.73 8.72
C ARG A 68 14.17 -15.94 7.54
N TYR A 69 13.37 -15.05 6.96
CA TYR A 69 13.72 -14.31 5.73
C TYR A 69 14.15 -12.87 5.99
N SER A 70 14.11 -12.39 7.24
CA SER A 70 14.49 -11.02 7.59
C SER A 70 16.01 -10.78 7.59
N LYS A 71 16.80 -11.86 7.72
CA LYS A 71 18.26 -11.74 7.79
C LYS A 71 18.82 -11.19 6.48
N GLY A 72 19.46 -10.03 6.57
CA GLY A 72 20.07 -9.34 5.42
C GLY A 72 19.12 -8.43 4.65
N CYS A 73 17.90 -8.19 5.15
CA CYS A 73 16.98 -7.20 4.59
C CYS A 73 17.23 -5.80 5.17
N ASP A 74 17.31 -4.81 4.30
CA ASP A 74 17.41 -3.38 4.63
C ASP A 74 16.03 -2.74 4.84
N HIS A 75 15.02 -3.31 4.17
CA HIS A 75 13.68 -2.79 4.11
C HIS A 75 12.62 -3.86 4.35
N PHE A 76 11.54 -3.46 5.03
CA PHE A 76 10.39 -4.29 5.33
C PHE A 76 9.13 -3.56 4.90
N VAL A 77 8.25 -4.27 4.20
CA VAL A 77 6.88 -3.81 3.95
C VAL A 77 5.93 -4.78 4.62
N ILE A 78 4.94 -4.29 5.36
CA ILE A 78 3.97 -5.13 6.07
C ILE A 78 2.58 -4.89 5.45
N ASP A 79 1.98 -5.93 4.89
CA ASP A 79 0.59 -5.94 4.39
C ASP A 79 -0.31 -6.52 5.49
N THR A 80 -0.98 -5.68 6.28
CA THR A 80 -1.74 -6.13 7.46
C THR A 80 -3.10 -6.71 7.09
N GLU A 81 -3.78 -7.39 8.01
CA GLU A 81 -5.19 -7.70 7.85
C GLU A 81 -6.06 -6.44 7.70
N ALA A 82 -7.21 -6.58 7.04
CA ALA A 82 -8.24 -5.56 7.07
C ALA A 82 -9.06 -5.66 8.37
N ARG A 83 -9.14 -4.56 9.14
CA ARG A 83 -9.79 -4.46 10.48
C ARG A 83 -8.91 -4.90 11.66
N ALA A 84 -7.79 -4.22 11.83
CA ALA A 84 -7.06 -4.24 13.10
C ALA A 84 -7.97 -3.72 14.23
N GLU A 85 -7.96 -4.32 15.42
CA GLU A 85 -8.58 -3.71 16.61
C GLU A 85 -7.74 -2.50 17.09
N GLU A 86 -8.24 -1.72 18.04
CA GLU A 86 -7.49 -0.54 18.55
C GLU A 86 -6.10 -0.91 19.09
N GLU A 87 -6.00 -2.05 19.77
CA GLU A 87 -4.75 -2.57 20.35
C GLU A 87 -3.73 -2.92 19.25
N ASP A 88 -4.17 -3.55 18.16
CA ASP A 88 -3.35 -3.89 17.01
C ASP A 88 -2.80 -2.62 16.32
N LEU A 89 -3.60 -1.56 16.26
CA LEU A 89 -3.21 -0.31 15.60
C LEU A 89 -2.03 0.36 16.31
N LYS A 90 -1.99 0.30 17.64
CA LYS A 90 -0.86 0.83 18.42
C LYS A 90 0.43 0.06 18.13
N GLU A 91 0.37 -1.27 18.15
CA GLU A 91 1.54 -2.11 17.85
C GLU A 91 2.04 -1.90 16.42
N ILE A 92 1.13 -1.75 15.46
CA ILE A 92 1.45 -1.45 14.05
C ILE A 92 2.23 -0.13 13.93
N VAL A 93 1.74 0.93 14.59
CA VAL A 93 2.37 2.26 14.56
C VAL A 93 3.73 2.25 15.24
N ASP A 94 3.83 1.60 16.40
CA ASP A 94 5.09 1.51 17.15
C ASP A 94 6.15 0.70 16.38
N GLY A 95 5.70 -0.28 15.59
CA GLY A 95 6.56 -1.17 14.81
C GLY A 95 6.99 -0.64 13.43
N CYS A 96 6.53 0.52 12.97
CA CYS A 96 6.88 1.04 11.64
C CYS A 96 7.44 2.48 11.65
N ASP A 97 8.21 2.79 10.60
CA ASP A 97 8.68 4.15 10.32
C ASP A 97 7.57 5.01 9.71
N LEU A 98 6.65 4.39 8.96
CA LEU A 98 5.49 5.03 8.35
C LEU A 98 4.35 4.03 8.14
N LEU A 99 3.15 4.43 8.58
CA LEU A 99 1.89 3.78 8.30
C LEU A 99 1.22 4.41 7.06
N VAL A 100 1.16 3.66 5.96
CA VAL A 100 0.45 4.05 4.75
C VAL A 100 -1.00 3.59 4.85
N LEU A 101 -1.93 4.55 4.77
CA LEU A 101 -3.37 4.30 4.80
C LEU A 101 -3.97 4.51 3.41
N PRO A 102 -4.01 3.47 2.55
CA PRO A 102 -4.67 3.58 1.26
C PRO A 102 -6.18 3.64 1.44
N THR A 103 -6.82 4.57 0.74
CA THR A 103 -8.29 4.71 0.68
C THR A 103 -8.75 5.01 -0.73
N THR A 104 -10.01 4.73 -1.03
CA THR A 104 -10.69 5.14 -2.26
C THR A 104 -11.54 6.38 -2.01
N PRO A 105 -11.90 7.15 -3.05
CA PRO A 105 -12.65 8.40 -2.87
C PRO A 105 -14.15 8.20 -2.54
N ASP A 106 -14.65 6.95 -2.49
CA ASP A 106 -16.05 6.71 -2.12
C ASP A 106 -16.30 6.94 -0.62
N THR A 107 -17.51 7.40 -0.30
CA THR A 107 -17.93 7.77 1.05
C THR A 107 -17.66 6.68 2.08
N LEU A 108 -18.00 5.43 1.79
CA LEU A 108 -17.84 4.33 2.76
C LEU A 108 -16.36 4.09 3.12
N SER A 109 -15.45 4.29 2.18
CA SER A 109 -14.02 4.13 2.40
C SER A 109 -13.43 5.35 3.12
N LEU A 110 -13.93 6.55 2.86
CA LEU A 110 -13.58 7.76 3.61
C LEU A 110 -14.06 7.70 5.07
N ASP A 111 -15.30 7.24 5.32
CA ASP A 111 -15.83 7.09 6.68
C ASP A 111 -14.99 6.12 7.52
N ALA A 112 -14.63 4.97 6.95
CA ALA A 112 -13.77 3.99 7.62
C ALA A 112 -12.36 4.53 7.88
N LEU A 113 -11.82 5.34 6.95
CA LEU A 113 -10.54 6.02 7.12
C LEU A 113 -10.60 7.04 8.26
N ILE A 114 -11.66 7.85 8.35
CA ILE A 114 -11.80 8.86 9.41
C ILE A 114 -11.77 8.20 10.78
N GLN A 115 -12.53 7.11 10.98
CA GLN A 115 -12.51 6.33 12.22
C GLN A 115 -11.09 5.85 12.57
N THR A 116 -10.36 5.35 11.58
CA THR A 116 -8.96 4.94 11.76
C THR A 116 -8.07 6.10 12.22
N VAL A 117 -8.22 7.26 11.59
CA VAL A 117 -7.40 8.43 11.89
C VAL A 117 -7.75 9.03 13.26
N GLU A 118 -9.00 8.96 13.69
CA GLU A 118 -9.42 9.36 15.04
C GLU A 118 -8.74 8.49 16.11
N LEU A 119 -8.65 7.19 15.89
CA LEU A 119 -7.89 6.27 16.76
C LEU A 119 -6.40 6.63 16.78
N LEU A 120 -5.80 6.88 15.62
CA LEU A 120 -4.39 7.32 15.54
C LEU A 120 -4.16 8.64 16.28
N LYS A 121 -5.08 9.60 16.17
CA LYS A 121 -5.03 10.86 16.93
C LYS A 121 -5.13 10.63 18.43
N ALA A 122 -5.99 9.71 18.88
CA ALA A 122 -6.10 9.33 20.29
C ALA A 122 -4.82 8.66 20.82
N LEU A 123 -4.12 7.90 19.97
CA LEU A 123 -2.78 7.35 20.25
C LEU A 123 -1.67 8.41 20.22
N GLY A 124 -1.95 9.64 19.77
CA GLY A 124 -0.99 10.73 19.71
C GLY A 124 0.10 10.56 18.65
N THR A 125 -0.15 9.76 17.60
CA THR A 125 0.83 9.49 16.55
C THR A 125 0.57 10.30 15.29
N ASP A 126 1.65 10.78 14.67
CA ASP A 126 1.69 11.42 13.37
C ASP A 126 2.40 10.56 12.30
N LYS A 127 2.80 9.33 12.66
CA LYS A 127 3.53 8.39 11.81
C LYS A 127 2.67 7.74 10.71
N TYR A 128 1.69 8.44 10.17
CA TYR A 128 0.83 7.93 9.11
C TYR A 128 0.68 8.93 7.96
N LYS A 129 0.44 8.41 6.76
CA LYS A 129 0.14 9.24 5.57
C LYS A 129 -0.90 8.54 4.71
N ILE A 130 -1.91 9.29 4.31
CA ILE A 130 -3.07 8.79 3.58
C ILE A 130 -2.76 8.78 2.08
N LEU A 131 -2.98 7.63 1.44
CA LEU A 131 -2.80 7.44 0.01
C LEU A 131 -4.16 7.31 -0.68
N LEU A 132 -4.50 8.29 -1.51
CA LEU A 132 -5.67 8.17 -2.37
C LEU A 132 -5.40 7.18 -3.50
N THR A 133 -6.25 6.17 -3.63
CA THR A 133 -6.13 5.07 -4.60
C THR A 133 -7.38 4.95 -5.46
N ARG A 134 -7.23 4.24 -6.59
CA ARG A 134 -8.28 4.01 -7.59
C ARG A 134 -8.96 5.30 -8.04
N ILE A 135 -8.18 6.36 -8.21
CA ILE A 135 -8.70 7.65 -8.65
C ILE A 135 -9.10 7.54 -10.12
N SER A 136 -10.40 7.73 -10.36
CA SER A 136 -10.96 7.76 -11.70
C SER A 136 -10.35 8.89 -12.53
N PRO A 137 -10.14 8.70 -13.84
CA PRO A 137 -9.72 9.78 -14.71
C PRO A 137 -10.86 10.82 -14.89
N PRO A 138 -10.53 12.05 -15.32
CA PRO A 138 -11.52 13.04 -15.75
C PRO A 138 -12.51 12.46 -16.78
N PRO A 139 -13.77 12.92 -16.78
CA PRO A 139 -14.29 14.11 -16.07
C PRO A 139 -14.74 13.86 -14.63
N ARG A 140 -14.52 12.67 -14.06
CA ARG A 140 -14.90 12.40 -12.66
C ARG A 140 -14.03 13.19 -11.69
N ARG A 141 -14.67 13.80 -10.69
CA ARG A 141 -14.03 14.72 -9.72
C ARG A 141 -13.95 14.17 -8.30
N GLU A 142 -14.49 12.97 -8.06
CA GLU A 142 -14.50 12.31 -6.75
C GLU A 142 -13.11 12.29 -6.07
N GLY A 143 -12.03 12.08 -6.84
CA GLY A 143 -10.66 12.12 -6.31
C GLY A 143 -10.18 13.51 -5.90
N GLU A 144 -10.60 14.56 -6.62
CA GLU A 144 -10.30 15.96 -6.26
C GLU A 144 -11.07 16.35 -5.00
N GLU A 145 -12.36 16.01 -4.95
CA GLU A 145 -13.26 16.28 -3.82
C GLU A 145 -12.78 15.57 -2.55
N ALA A 146 -12.42 14.29 -2.64
CA ALA A 146 -11.86 13.53 -1.52
C ALA A 146 -10.53 14.13 -1.03
N ARG A 147 -9.64 14.54 -1.94
CA ARG A 147 -8.39 15.21 -1.56
C ARG A 147 -8.65 16.52 -0.85
N GLN A 148 -9.56 17.35 -1.37
CA GLN A 148 -9.92 18.62 -0.78
C GLN A 148 -10.47 18.43 0.63
N PHE A 149 -11.46 17.54 0.79
CA PHE A 149 -12.06 17.21 2.07
C PHE A 149 -11.02 16.75 3.12
N LEU A 150 -10.15 15.80 2.76
CA LEU A 150 -9.11 15.30 3.66
C LEU A 150 -8.05 16.36 4.00
N SER A 151 -7.76 17.26 3.06
CA SER A 151 -6.80 18.37 3.27
C SER A 151 -7.38 19.43 4.20
N GLU A 152 -8.66 19.79 4.03
CA GLU A 152 -9.38 20.73 4.89
C GLU A 152 -9.51 20.20 6.32
N ALA A 153 -9.65 18.89 6.49
CA ALA A 153 -9.61 18.22 7.79
C ALA A 153 -8.19 18.16 8.42
N GLY A 154 -7.15 18.63 7.70
CA GLY A 154 -5.78 18.68 8.18
C GLY A 154 -5.07 17.32 8.24
N PHE A 155 -5.53 16.33 7.47
CA PHE A 155 -4.91 15.01 7.48
C PHE A 155 -3.65 14.95 6.60
N PRO A 156 -2.62 14.18 7.01
CA PRO A 156 -1.39 14.01 6.24
C PRO A 156 -1.67 13.18 4.99
N LEU A 157 -1.48 13.78 3.80
CA LEU A 157 -1.74 13.15 2.50
C LEU A 157 -0.47 13.01 1.68
N PHE A 158 -0.34 11.91 0.95
CA PHE A 158 0.61 11.84 -0.17
C PHE A 158 0.25 12.89 -1.22
N LYS A 159 1.26 13.54 -1.82
CA LYS A 159 1.04 14.48 -2.93
C LYS A 159 0.61 13.70 -4.17
N GLY A 160 1.24 12.56 -4.41
CA GLY A 160 0.82 11.57 -5.40
C GLY A 160 -0.51 10.89 -5.04
N GLN A 161 -1.07 10.21 -6.03
CA GLN A 161 -2.26 9.37 -5.91
C GLN A 161 -2.18 8.23 -6.91
N ILE A 162 -2.86 7.12 -6.64
CA ILE A 162 -2.87 5.97 -7.53
C ILE A 162 -4.13 6.00 -8.37
N ARG A 163 -3.97 6.09 -9.69
CA ARG A 163 -5.10 6.08 -10.62
C ARG A 163 -5.76 4.71 -10.71
N GLU A 164 -7.04 4.69 -11.05
CA GLU A 164 -7.69 3.44 -11.42
C GLU A 164 -7.18 2.95 -12.80
N ALA A 165 -6.69 1.71 -12.82
CA ALA A 165 -6.21 1.06 -14.03
C ALA A 165 -6.46 -0.45 -13.98
N VAL A 166 -7.06 -0.98 -15.04
CA VAL A 166 -7.20 -2.43 -15.29
C VAL A 166 -5.84 -3.14 -15.29
N ALA A 167 -4.77 -2.41 -15.60
CA ALA A 167 -3.39 -2.90 -15.52
C ALA A 167 -3.05 -3.51 -14.14
N PHE A 168 -3.58 -2.97 -13.03
CA PHE A 168 -3.33 -3.55 -11.71
C PHE A 168 -3.99 -4.91 -11.53
N GLN A 169 -5.20 -5.10 -12.08
CA GLN A 169 -5.87 -6.40 -12.06
C GLN A 169 -5.10 -7.43 -12.90
N LYS A 170 -4.67 -7.04 -14.11
CA LYS A 170 -3.81 -7.88 -14.96
C LYS A 170 -2.54 -8.27 -14.22
N ALA A 171 -1.90 -7.31 -13.54
CA ALA A 171 -0.66 -7.56 -12.80
C ALA A 171 -0.87 -8.55 -11.65
N GLY A 172 -2.02 -8.46 -10.97
CA GLY A 172 -2.40 -9.42 -9.92
C GLY A 172 -2.73 -10.81 -10.41
N ASN A 173 -3.29 -10.93 -11.62
CA ASN A 173 -3.52 -12.23 -12.25
C ASN A 173 -2.21 -12.88 -12.72
N ASP A 174 -1.31 -12.07 -13.28
CA ASP A 174 -0.01 -12.52 -13.78
C ASP A 174 1.04 -12.72 -12.68
N GLY A 175 0.83 -12.13 -11.50
CA GLY A 175 1.76 -12.17 -10.38
C GLY A 175 3.01 -11.31 -10.59
N VAL A 176 2.86 -10.14 -11.21
CA VAL A 176 3.94 -9.23 -11.60
C VAL A 176 3.67 -7.80 -11.13
N LEU A 177 4.63 -6.90 -11.33
CA LEU A 177 4.42 -5.45 -11.15
C LEU A 177 3.63 -4.86 -12.31
N VAL A 178 2.90 -3.77 -12.06
CA VAL A 178 2.00 -3.16 -13.05
C VAL A 178 2.69 -2.75 -14.36
N HIS A 179 3.97 -2.40 -14.34
CA HIS A 179 4.70 -2.04 -15.57
C HIS A 179 5.03 -3.24 -16.47
N GLN A 180 4.87 -4.48 -15.98
CA GLN A 180 5.23 -5.70 -16.69
C GLN A 180 4.06 -6.30 -17.47
N VAL A 181 2.85 -5.77 -17.34
CA VAL A 181 1.68 -6.24 -18.10
C VAL A 181 1.52 -5.51 -19.43
N ASN A 182 0.94 -6.21 -20.40
CA ASN A 182 0.56 -5.62 -21.67
C ASN A 182 -0.74 -4.78 -21.51
N ASP A 183 -0.57 -3.54 -21.09
CA ASP A 183 -1.64 -2.55 -20.96
C ASP A 183 -1.13 -1.13 -21.26
N ARG A 184 -1.91 -0.35 -22.01
CA ARG A 184 -1.56 1.05 -22.34
C ARG A 184 -1.35 1.93 -21.10
N ARG A 185 -1.99 1.61 -19.97
CA ARG A 185 -1.86 2.35 -18.70
C ARG A 185 -0.78 1.79 -17.78
N ALA A 186 -0.11 0.69 -18.13
CA ALA A 186 0.90 0.04 -17.29
C ALA A 186 2.00 1.02 -16.84
N LYS A 187 2.57 1.78 -17.79
CA LYS A 187 3.66 2.73 -17.52
C LYS A 187 3.23 3.88 -16.60
N ILE A 188 2.07 4.50 -16.86
CA ILE A 188 1.60 5.61 -16.03
C ILE A 188 1.19 5.13 -14.63
N ALA A 189 0.53 3.98 -14.53
CA ALA A 189 0.16 3.37 -13.24
C ALA A 189 1.40 3.02 -12.40
N TRP A 190 2.50 2.59 -13.04
CA TRP A 190 3.76 2.40 -12.34
C TRP A 190 4.38 3.72 -11.88
N SER A 191 4.33 4.75 -12.73
CA SER A 191 4.87 6.07 -12.37
C SER A 191 4.17 6.70 -11.15
N ASP A 192 2.87 6.40 -10.95
CA ASP A 192 2.15 6.81 -9.74
C ASP A 192 2.83 6.24 -8.49
N TYR A 193 3.12 4.92 -8.45
CA TYR A 193 3.82 4.30 -7.32
C TYR A 193 5.29 4.71 -7.19
N GLN A 194 5.98 4.98 -8.30
CA GLN A 194 7.33 5.53 -8.24
C GLN A 194 7.36 6.91 -7.58
N ALA A 195 6.32 7.74 -7.79
CA ALA A 195 6.18 9.01 -7.09
C ALA A 195 5.94 8.80 -5.59
N ILE A 196 5.08 7.85 -5.21
CA ILE A 196 4.86 7.48 -3.80
C ILE A 196 6.15 6.99 -3.14
N GLY A 197 6.90 6.09 -3.80
CA GLY A 197 8.19 5.61 -3.30
C GLY A 197 9.16 6.76 -3.03
N LYS A 198 9.28 7.72 -3.96
CA LYS A 198 10.12 8.92 -3.77
C LYS A 198 9.66 9.78 -2.59
N GLU A 199 8.36 9.97 -2.40
CA GLU A 199 7.83 10.70 -1.24
C GLU A 199 8.20 10.00 0.08
N ILE A 200 8.02 8.67 0.16
CA ILE A 200 8.41 7.86 1.33
C ILE A 200 9.89 8.07 1.67
N PHE A 201 10.78 8.00 0.66
CA PHE A 201 12.21 8.17 0.89
C PHE A 201 12.63 9.58 1.26
N SER A 202 11.97 10.59 0.68
CA SER A 202 12.33 11.98 0.91
C SER A 202 11.76 12.54 2.22
N GLY A 203 10.81 11.83 2.85
CA GLY A 203 10.08 12.29 4.03
C GLY A 203 9.25 13.55 3.78
N LYS A 204 8.91 13.84 2.51
CA LYS A 204 8.25 15.09 2.07
C LYS A 204 6.99 14.83 1.24
#